data_AF-A0AAU4WVR2-F1
#
_entry.id   AF-A0AAU4WVR2-F1
#
_cell.length_a   1.000
_cell.length_b   1.000
_cell.length_c   1.000
_cell.angle_alpha   90.00
_cell.angle_beta   90.00
_cell.angle_gamma   90.00
#
_symmetry.space_group_name_H-M   'P 1'
#
loop_
_entity.id
_entity.type
_entity.pdbx_description
1 polymer ?
#
loop_
_entity_poly.entity_id
_entity_poly.type
_entity_poly.pdbx_seq_one_letter_code
_entity_poly.pdbx_strand_id
1 'polypeptide(L)'
;MLDAVFYVTDNGIKWRSVPADFPAWDRVYAFFRRWRKAGLAKELHDRLRGKVREAEGRDVEPTAAIIDSQSVKGAASVPSPSRGYDGGKKINGRRRHVITDCLGLILMVLVTAADVTDRHAARAMLPHLRTRFRKITLVWADGGYTGALVGWAKEKLQLTLQIVKRSDDMEGFVVLPRRWVVERTLGWLLRTRRLARDYETRPDSSEAFIYFSQTMLMARRLARTAAAEQTIRTPRQERTTLAA
;
A
#
# COMPACT_ATOMS: atom_id res chain seq x y z
N MET A 1 12.85 8.25 -16.47
CA MET A 1 11.65 8.94 -15.91
C MET A 1 11.11 8.26 -14.67
N LEU A 2 10.77 6.97 -14.72
CA LEU A 2 10.30 6.22 -13.54
C LEU A 2 11.33 6.20 -12.41
N ASP A 3 12.62 6.02 -12.72
CA ASP A 3 13.67 6.03 -11.70
C ASP A 3 13.76 7.37 -10.95
N ALA A 4 13.53 8.50 -11.63
CA ALA A 4 13.47 9.80 -10.97
C ALA A 4 12.26 9.91 -10.03
N VAL A 5 11.10 9.36 -10.42
CA VAL A 5 9.91 9.29 -9.55
C VAL A 5 10.15 8.36 -8.37
N PHE A 6 10.76 7.20 -8.59
CA PHE A 6 11.17 6.28 -7.54
C PHE A 6 12.16 6.92 -6.58
N TYR A 7 13.12 7.70 -7.09
CA TYR A 7 14.08 8.43 -6.29
C TYR A 7 13.38 9.46 -5.37
N VAL A 8 12.45 10.25 -5.90
CA VAL A 8 11.63 11.19 -5.11
C VAL A 8 10.78 10.44 -4.07
N THR A 9 10.20 9.30 -4.47
CA THR A 9 9.37 8.46 -3.60
C THR A 9 10.19 7.92 -2.43
N ASP A 10 11.29 7.23 -2.70
CA ASP A 10 12.10 6.55 -1.69
C ASP A 10 12.81 7.55 -0.76
N ASN A 11 13.37 8.63 -1.32
CA ASN A 11 14.18 9.58 -0.55
C ASN A 11 13.39 10.73 0.07
N GLY A 12 12.15 10.98 -0.37
CA GLY A 12 11.31 12.03 0.18
C GLY A 12 11.74 13.45 -0.17
N ILE A 13 12.65 13.62 -1.15
CA ILE A 13 13.16 14.92 -1.55
C ILE A 13 12.08 15.85 -2.11
N LYS A 14 12.30 17.16 -2.04
CA LYS A 14 11.46 18.14 -2.76
C LYS A 14 11.63 17.94 -4.26
N TRP A 15 10.57 18.18 -5.04
CA TRP A 15 10.65 18.07 -6.51
C TRP A 15 11.80 18.88 -7.10
N ARG A 16 11.97 20.15 -6.67
CA ARG A 16 13.07 21.02 -7.13
C ARG A 16 14.48 20.55 -6.74
N SER A 17 14.60 19.53 -5.89
CA SER A 17 15.87 18.95 -5.45
C SER A 17 16.17 17.61 -6.14
N VAL A 18 15.46 17.29 -7.23
CA VAL A 18 15.81 16.14 -8.08
C VAL A 18 17.24 16.33 -8.60
N PRO A 19 18.13 15.32 -8.47
CA PRO A 19 19.50 15.38 -8.96
C PRO A 19 19.61 15.72 -10.44
N ALA A 20 20.70 16.39 -10.83
CA ALA A 20 20.94 16.82 -12.21
C ALA A 20 21.15 15.66 -13.19
N ASP A 21 21.52 14.47 -12.70
CA ASP A 21 21.64 13.24 -13.51
C ASP A 21 20.29 12.69 -13.96
N PHE A 22 19.19 13.15 -13.37
CA PHE A 22 17.84 12.89 -13.85
C PHE A 22 17.35 14.02 -14.76
N PRO A 23 16.30 13.77 -15.58
CA PRO A 23 15.64 14.85 -16.31
C PRO A 23 15.20 15.99 -15.37
N ALA A 24 15.14 17.21 -15.91
CA ALA A 24 14.77 18.41 -15.16
C ALA A 24 13.50 18.20 -14.29
N TRP A 25 13.53 18.74 -13.07
CA TRP A 25 12.52 18.44 -12.04
C TRP A 25 11.08 18.69 -12.49
N ASP A 26 10.86 19.72 -13.29
CA ASP A 26 9.57 20.15 -13.83
C ASP A 26 9.03 19.12 -14.84
N ARG A 27 9.91 18.52 -15.66
CA ARG A 27 9.58 17.42 -16.57
C ARG A 27 9.24 16.14 -15.81
N VAL A 28 10.01 15.82 -14.76
CA VAL A 28 9.72 14.66 -13.89
C VAL A 28 8.39 14.84 -13.18
N TYR A 29 8.12 16.02 -12.62
CA TYR A 29 6.85 16.33 -12.00
C TYR A 29 5.68 16.32 -12.99
N ALA A 30 5.86 16.84 -14.21
CA ALA A 30 4.85 16.78 -15.26
C ALA A 30 4.52 15.33 -15.65
N PHE A 31 5.53 14.45 -15.74
CA PHE A 31 5.33 13.02 -15.93
C PHE A 31 4.55 12.38 -14.79
N PHE A 32 4.96 12.60 -13.53
CA PHE A 32 4.25 12.12 -12.35
C PHE A 32 2.78 12.55 -12.36
N ARG A 33 2.50 13.83 -12.64
CA ARG A 33 1.14 14.36 -12.72
C ARG A 33 0.30 13.68 -13.79
N ARG A 34 0.86 13.45 -14.98
CA ARG A 34 0.16 12.72 -16.06
C ARG A 34 -0.15 11.28 -15.64
N TRP A 35 0.81 10.60 -15.03
CA TRP A 35 0.64 9.23 -14.53
C TRP A 35 -0.41 9.12 -13.44
N ARG A 36 -0.39 10.06 -12.48
CA ARG A 36 -1.42 10.16 -11.44
C ARG A 36 -2.80 10.37 -12.05
N LYS A 37 -2.95 11.35 -12.96
CA LYS A 37 -4.24 11.68 -13.60
C LYS A 37 -4.78 10.50 -14.42
N ALA A 38 -3.92 9.77 -15.10
CA ALA A 38 -4.30 8.63 -15.93
C ALA A 38 -4.41 7.30 -15.15
N GLY A 39 -4.14 7.28 -13.84
CA GLY A 39 -4.17 6.05 -13.04
C GLY A 39 -3.03 5.06 -13.30
N LEU A 40 -2.00 5.46 -14.06
CA LEU A 40 -0.92 4.57 -14.51
C LEU A 40 -0.03 4.06 -13.37
N ALA A 41 0.09 4.82 -12.28
CA ALA A 41 0.79 4.35 -11.08
C ALA A 41 0.09 3.12 -10.49
N LYS A 42 -1.25 3.16 -10.41
CA LYS A 42 -2.05 2.03 -9.94
C LYS A 42 -2.02 0.88 -10.94
N GLU A 43 -2.10 1.16 -12.24
CA GLU A 43 -2.06 0.13 -13.27
C GLU A 43 -0.74 -0.66 -13.25
N LEU A 44 0.40 0.04 -13.21
CA LEU A 44 1.72 -0.59 -13.09
C LEU A 44 1.80 -1.45 -11.82
N HIS A 45 1.36 -0.89 -10.70
CA HIS A 45 1.26 -1.61 -9.44
C HIS A 45 0.42 -2.89 -9.55
N ASP A 46 -0.79 -2.82 -10.12
CA ASP A 46 -1.70 -3.95 -10.23
C ASP A 46 -1.13 -5.08 -11.10
N ARG A 47 -0.42 -4.73 -12.18
CA ARG A 47 0.28 -5.70 -13.05
C ARG A 47 1.41 -6.42 -12.29
N LEU A 48 2.22 -5.69 -11.53
CA LEU A 48 3.28 -6.30 -10.70
C LEU A 48 2.71 -7.14 -9.56
N ARG A 49 1.60 -6.71 -8.95
CA ARG A 49 0.90 -7.51 -7.93
C ARG A 49 0.48 -8.87 -8.46
N GLY A 50 -0.07 -8.92 -9.68
CA GLY A 50 -0.41 -10.21 -10.33
C GLY A 50 0.80 -11.13 -10.43
N LYS A 51 1.91 -10.63 -10.98
CA LYS A 51 3.16 -11.39 -11.11
C LYS A 51 3.72 -11.87 -9.78
N VAL A 52 3.69 -11.02 -8.74
CA VAL A 52 4.16 -11.42 -7.40
C VAL A 52 3.26 -12.51 -6.83
N ARG A 53 1.94 -12.44 -7.02
CA ARG A 53 1.04 -13.49 -6.53
C ARG A 53 1.32 -14.83 -7.20
N GLU A 54 1.50 -14.84 -8.52
CA GLU A 54 1.85 -16.05 -9.27
C GLU A 54 3.20 -16.64 -8.80
N ALA A 55 4.22 -15.79 -8.63
CA ALA A 55 5.52 -16.20 -8.11
C ALA A 55 5.48 -16.76 -6.68
N GLU A 56 4.47 -16.38 -5.89
CA GLU A 56 4.21 -16.88 -4.53
C GLU A 56 3.24 -18.07 -4.52
N GLY A 57 2.95 -18.67 -5.69
CA GLY A 57 2.05 -19.82 -5.83
C GLY A 57 0.59 -19.52 -5.51
N ARG A 58 0.14 -18.27 -5.75
CA ARG A 58 -1.24 -17.81 -5.50
C ARG A 58 -1.91 -17.35 -6.78
N ASP A 59 -3.23 -17.55 -6.86
CA ASP A 59 -4.06 -16.95 -7.90
C ASP A 59 -3.93 -15.44 -7.93
N VAL A 60 -3.85 -14.84 -9.12
CA VAL A 60 -3.80 -13.37 -9.32
C VAL A 60 -4.95 -12.64 -8.62
N GLU A 61 -6.15 -13.26 -8.61
CA GLU A 61 -7.32 -12.74 -7.94
C GLU A 61 -7.43 -13.31 -6.51
N PRO A 62 -7.33 -12.48 -5.46
CA PRO A 62 -7.44 -12.93 -4.08
C PRO A 62 -8.89 -13.28 -3.70
N THR A 63 -9.05 -14.16 -2.71
CA THR A 63 -10.36 -14.57 -2.16
C THR A 63 -10.70 -13.90 -0.83
N ALA A 64 -9.73 -13.26 -0.20
CA ALA A 64 -9.91 -12.54 1.05
C ALA A 64 -9.00 -11.31 1.11
N ALA A 65 -9.42 -10.33 1.90
CA ALA A 65 -8.72 -9.07 2.09
C ALA A 65 -8.65 -8.65 3.55
N ILE A 66 -7.78 -7.70 3.85
CA ILE A 66 -7.60 -7.13 5.18
C ILE A 66 -7.62 -5.61 5.01
N ILE A 67 -8.44 -4.90 5.78
CA ILE A 67 -8.55 -3.45 5.78
C ILE A 67 -8.02 -2.89 7.10
N ASP A 68 -7.20 -1.85 6.99
CA ASP A 68 -6.71 -1.07 8.12
C ASP A 68 -6.34 0.35 7.66
N SER A 69 -6.08 1.24 8.60
CA SER A 69 -5.74 2.63 8.32
C SER A 69 -4.56 3.12 9.15
N GLN A 70 -3.89 4.15 8.62
CA GLN A 70 -2.85 4.86 9.37
C GLN A 70 -3.01 6.37 9.21
N SER A 71 -2.97 7.08 10.33
CA SER A 71 -2.88 8.54 10.34
C SER A 71 -1.41 8.96 10.25
N VAL A 72 -1.10 9.89 9.35
CA VAL A 72 0.23 10.48 9.16
C VAL A 72 0.16 11.99 9.32
N LYS A 73 1.20 12.59 9.90
CA LYS A 73 1.28 14.04 10.05
C LYS A 73 1.28 14.72 8.67
N GLY A 74 0.55 15.83 8.54
CA GLY A 74 0.59 16.67 7.35
C GLY A 74 1.71 17.72 7.46
N ALA A 75 2.44 17.97 6.37
CA ALA A 75 3.31 19.14 6.24
C ALA A 75 2.48 20.43 6.13
N ALA A 76 3.13 21.59 6.20
CA ALA A 76 2.45 22.88 6.02
C ALA A 76 1.82 23.04 4.63
N SER A 77 2.31 22.29 3.63
CA SER A 77 1.80 22.26 2.26
C SER A 77 0.47 21.50 2.09
N VAL A 78 0.00 20.77 3.11
CA VAL A 78 -1.26 20.02 3.05
C VAL A 78 -2.44 20.97 3.35
N PRO A 79 -3.36 21.21 2.40
CA PRO A 79 -4.46 22.14 2.56
C PRO A 79 -5.48 21.70 3.61
N SER A 80 -6.06 22.67 4.32
CA SER A 80 -7.09 22.47 5.34
C SER A 80 -8.28 21.59 4.87
N PRO A 81 -8.82 21.73 3.64
CA PRO A 81 -9.93 20.88 3.19
C PRO A 81 -9.62 19.39 3.10
N SER A 82 -8.34 19.02 3.10
CA SER A 82 -7.88 17.64 2.99
C SER A 82 -7.03 17.22 4.19
N ARG A 83 -7.17 17.93 5.30
CA ARG A 83 -6.39 17.78 6.53
C ARG A 83 -7.36 17.74 7.71
N GLY A 84 -7.11 16.85 8.66
CA GLY A 84 -7.95 16.68 9.85
C GLY A 84 -7.13 16.31 11.07
N TYR A 85 -7.78 16.30 12.23
CA TYR A 85 -7.17 15.92 13.49
C TYR A 85 -7.70 14.57 13.98
N ASP A 86 -6.80 13.59 14.05
CA ASP A 86 -7.05 12.32 14.72
C ASP A 86 -6.79 12.49 16.21
N GLY A 87 -7.86 12.61 17.01
CA GLY A 87 -7.76 12.79 18.46
C GLY A 87 -7.17 11.58 19.19
N GLY A 88 -7.41 10.36 18.70
CA GLY A 88 -6.90 9.13 19.31
C GLY A 88 -5.38 9.00 19.16
N LYS A 89 -4.85 9.37 17.99
CA LYS A 89 -3.40 9.34 17.71
C LYS A 89 -2.70 10.69 17.97
N LYS A 90 -3.47 11.75 18.27
CA LYS A 90 -3.02 13.15 18.35
C LYS A 90 -2.26 13.59 17.09
N ILE A 91 -2.77 13.22 15.92
CA ILE A 91 -2.13 13.49 14.61
C ILE A 91 -2.97 14.50 13.83
N ASN A 92 -2.36 15.65 13.53
CA ASN A 92 -2.91 16.60 12.57
C ASN A 92 -2.35 16.33 11.16
N GLY A 93 -3.16 15.77 10.27
CA GLY A 93 -2.72 15.39 8.93
C GLY A 93 -3.77 14.64 8.13
N ARG A 94 -3.34 13.53 7.50
CA ARG A 94 -4.19 12.67 6.67
C ARG A 94 -4.22 11.25 7.20
N ARG A 95 -5.26 10.53 6.83
CA ARG A 95 -5.38 9.09 7.09
C ARG A 95 -5.35 8.34 5.76
N ARG A 96 -4.48 7.34 5.68
CA ARG A 96 -4.40 6.41 4.56
C ARG A 96 -5.14 5.13 4.95
N HIS A 97 -6.18 4.81 4.21
CA HIS A 97 -6.97 3.59 4.33
C HIS A 97 -6.48 2.63 3.26
N VAL A 98 -6.08 1.43 3.67
CA VAL A 98 -5.47 0.45 2.77
C VAL A 98 -6.21 -0.87 2.91
N ILE A 99 -6.56 -1.44 1.76
CA ILE A 99 -7.02 -2.82 1.68
C ILE A 99 -5.90 -3.64 1.05
N THR A 100 -5.51 -4.73 1.70
CA THR A 100 -4.49 -5.67 1.20
C THR A 100 -5.06 -7.06 1.02
N ASP A 101 -4.38 -7.90 0.24
CA ASP A 101 -4.60 -9.35 0.27
C ASP A 101 -3.85 -10.03 1.43
N CYS A 102 -3.95 -11.36 1.53
CA CYS A 102 -3.27 -12.12 2.58
C CYS A 102 -1.72 -12.13 2.48
N LEU A 103 -1.13 -11.67 1.38
CA LEU A 103 0.33 -11.48 1.26
C LEU A 103 0.76 -10.07 1.71
N GLY A 104 -0.20 -9.19 1.98
CA GLY A 104 0.02 -7.78 2.29
C GLY A 104 0.22 -6.92 1.05
N LEU A 105 -0.14 -7.41 -0.14
CA LEU A 105 -0.09 -6.62 -1.36
C LEU A 105 -1.34 -5.74 -1.42
N ILE A 106 -1.16 -4.46 -1.70
CA ILE A 106 -2.25 -3.48 -1.75
C ILE A 106 -3.24 -3.86 -2.85
N LEU A 107 -4.53 -3.76 -2.56
CA LEU A 107 -5.63 -3.90 -3.51
C LEU A 107 -6.26 -2.54 -3.81
N MET A 108 -6.41 -1.73 -2.76
CA MET A 108 -6.96 -0.38 -2.83
C MET A 108 -6.33 0.54 -1.78
N VAL A 109 -6.28 1.82 -2.12
CA VAL A 109 -5.85 2.92 -1.25
C VAL A 109 -6.89 4.02 -1.34
N LEU A 110 -7.20 4.63 -0.21
CA LEU A 110 -7.94 5.89 -0.13
C LEU A 110 -7.25 6.80 0.89
N VAL A 111 -6.96 8.03 0.51
CA VAL A 111 -6.37 9.03 1.41
C VAL A 111 -7.42 10.10 1.76
N THR A 112 -7.67 10.28 3.05
CA THR A 112 -8.65 11.24 3.57
C THR A 112 -8.02 12.20 4.59
N ALA A 113 -8.76 13.20 5.03
CA ALA A 113 -8.43 13.93 6.25
C ALA A 113 -8.38 12.96 7.45
N ALA A 114 -7.58 13.27 8.48
CA ALA A 114 -7.29 12.32 9.55
C ALA A 114 -8.44 12.09 10.56
N ASP A 115 -9.43 12.97 10.56
CA ASP A 115 -10.67 12.92 11.34
C ASP A 115 -11.75 12.03 10.69
N VAL A 116 -11.58 11.66 9.41
CA VAL A 116 -12.49 10.70 8.75
C VAL A 116 -12.33 9.33 9.37
N THR A 117 -13.44 8.80 9.89
CA THR A 117 -13.48 7.49 10.55
C THR A 117 -13.25 6.34 9.57
N ASP A 118 -12.68 5.26 10.09
CA ASP A 118 -12.41 4.04 9.33
C ASP A 118 -13.68 3.41 8.73
N ARG A 119 -14.80 3.52 9.47
CA ARG A 119 -16.13 3.08 9.00
C ARG A 119 -16.59 3.84 7.76
N HIS A 120 -16.43 5.17 7.77
CA HIS A 120 -16.83 6.00 6.64
C HIS A 120 -15.99 5.68 5.40
N ALA A 121 -14.67 5.55 5.57
CA ALA A 121 -13.78 5.17 4.48
C ALA A 121 -14.08 3.77 3.93
N ALA A 122 -14.29 2.78 4.80
CA ALA A 122 -14.68 1.42 4.38
C ALA A 122 -16.01 1.42 3.60
N ARG A 123 -17.00 2.22 4.04
CA ARG A 123 -18.29 2.35 3.36
C ARG A 123 -18.13 2.85 1.92
N ALA A 124 -17.12 3.67 1.66
CA ALA A 124 -16.74 4.13 0.32
C ALA A 124 -15.89 3.10 -0.45
N MET A 125 -14.95 2.42 0.21
CA MET A 125 -14.00 1.52 -0.47
C MET A 125 -14.57 0.14 -0.82
N LEU A 126 -15.41 -0.46 0.05
CA LEU A 126 -15.88 -1.84 -0.12
C LEU A 126 -16.72 -2.08 -1.41
N PRO A 127 -17.57 -1.15 -1.90
CA PRO A 127 -18.24 -1.31 -3.19
C PRO A 127 -17.26 -1.45 -4.36
N HIS A 128 -16.20 -0.65 -4.37
CA HIS A 128 -15.17 -0.70 -5.41
C HIS A 128 -14.35 -1.98 -5.31
N LEU A 129 -14.04 -2.44 -4.08
CA LEU A 129 -13.38 -3.73 -3.85
C LEU A 129 -14.22 -4.86 -4.44
N ARG A 130 -15.52 -4.91 -4.12
CA ARG A 130 -16.44 -5.94 -4.60
C ARG A 130 -16.58 -5.93 -6.11
N THR A 131 -16.62 -4.75 -6.73
CA THR A 131 -16.72 -4.61 -8.18
C THR A 131 -15.47 -5.11 -8.89
N ARG A 132 -14.28 -4.82 -8.31
CA ARG A 132 -12.98 -5.11 -8.93
C ARG A 132 -12.46 -6.52 -8.68
N PHE A 133 -12.82 -7.12 -7.54
CA PHE A 133 -12.36 -8.43 -7.08
C PHE A 133 -13.57 -9.28 -6.64
N ARG A 134 -14.14 -10.02 -7.59
CA ARG A 134 -15.40 -10.75 -7.40
C ARG A 134 -15.21 -11.99 -6.54
N LYS A 135 -13.99 -12.55 -6.51
CA LYS A 135 -13.66 -13.70 -5.65
C LYS A 135 -13.49 -13.33 -4.17
N ILE A 136 -13.35 -12.05 -3.83
CA ILE A 136 -13.28 -11.63 -2.42
C ILE A 136 -14.66 -11.75 -1.79
N THR A 137 -14.75 -12.59 -0.75
CA THR A 137 -15.97 -12.78 0.07
C THR A 137 -15.74 -12.45 1.54
N LEU A 138 -14.48 -12.40 1.99
CA LEU A 138 -14.10 -12.16 3.37
C LEU A 138 -13.13 -10.97 3.49
N VAL A 139 -13.45 -10.04 4.39
CA VAL A 139 -12.60 -8.90 4.74
C VAL A 139 -12.37 -8.90 6.25
N TRP A 140 -11.12 -8.98 6.69
CA TRP A 140 -10.76 -8.80 8.10
C TRP A 140 -10.52 -7.33 8.41
N ALA A 141 -10.97 -6.89 9.58
CA ALA A 141 -10.82 -5.52 10.07
C ALA A 141 -10.67 -5.49 11.59
N ASP A 142 -10.18 -4.38 12.14
CA ASP A 142 -10.09 -4.19 13.59
C ASP A 142 -11.39 -3.61 14.19
N GLY A 143 -11.38 -3.32 15.49
CA GLY A 143 -12.52 -2.76 16.21
C GLY A 143 -13.02 -1.42 15.67
N GLY A 144 -12.18 -0.66 14.95
CA GLY A 144 -12.54 0.60 14.31
C GLY A 144 -13.61 0.46 13.22
N TYR A 145 -13.83 -0.74 12.70
CA TYR A 145 -14.78 -1.04 11.61
C TYR A 145 -16.10 -1.68 12.07
N THR A 146 -16.37 -1.73 13.38
CA THR A 146 -17.58 -2.33 13.95
C THR A 146 -18.89 -1.57 13.63
N GLY A 147 -20.03 -2.11 14.07
CA GLY A 147 -21.35 -1.47 13.99
C GLY A 147 -22.10 -1.77 12.68
N ALA A 148 -22.98 -0.85 12.26
CA ALA A 148 -23.87 -1.01 11.11
C ALA A 148 -23.15 -1.34 9.78
N LEU A 149 -21.85 -1.01 9.68
CA LEU A 149 -21.03 -1.34 8.52
C LEU A 149 -20.99 -2.87 8.25
N VAL A 150 -20.94 -3.70 9.31
CA VAL A 150 -20.83 -5.16 9.18
C VAL A 150 -22.08 -5.75 8.53
N GLY A 151 -23.26 -5.40 9.04
CA GLY A 151 -24.55 -5.82 8.46
C GLY A 151 -24.72 -5.30 7.03
N TRP A 152 -24.42 -4.01 6.82
CA TRP A 152 -24.49 -3.40 5.50
C TRP A 152 -23.59 -4.09 4.46
N ALA A 153 -22.35 -4.44 4.82
CA ALA A 153 -21.42 -5.12 3.92
C ALA A 153 -21.94 -6.50 3.52
N LYS A 154 -22.55 -7.23 4.46
CA LYS A 154 -23.17 -8.52 4.19
C LYS A 154 -24.39 -8.37 3.28
N GLU A 155 -25.31 -7.48 3.61
CA GLU A 155 -26.59 -7.31 2.91
C GLU A 155 -26.46 -6.71 1.52
N LYS A 156 -25.59 -5.70 1.35
CA LYS A 156 -25.51 -4.94 0.10
C LYS A 156 -24.37 -5.38 -0.81
N LEU A 157 -23.29 -5.94 -0.25
CA LEU A 157 -22.11 -6.33 -1.02
C LEU A 157 -21.84 -7.84 -1.02
N GLN A 158 -22.56 -8.62 -0.21
CA GLN A 158 -22.27 -10.05 0.03
C GLN A 158 -20.83 -10.26 0.51
N LEU A 159 -20.32 -9.32 1.30
CA LEU A 159 -19.00 -9.39 1.91
C LEU A 159 -19.14 -9.65 3.41
N THR A 160 -18.47 -10.69 3.88
CA THR A 160 -18.31 -10.94 5.31
C THR A 160 -17.22 -10.03 5.84
N LEU A 161 -17.60 -9.01 6.62
CA LEU A 161 -16.66 -8.15 7.35
C LEU A 161 -16.42 -8.73 8.75
N GLN A 162 -15.32 -9.45 8.93
CA GLN A 162 -14.97 -10.08 10.20
C GLN A 162 -14.13 -9.13 11.05
N ILE A 163 -14.68 -8.71 12.19
CA ILE A 163 -13.99 -7.87 13.17
C ILE A 163 -13.12 -8.74 14.07
N VAL A 164 -11.81 -8.51 14.03
CA VAL A 164 -10.81 -9.23 14.85
C VAL A 164 -10.41 -8.31 16.01
N LYS A 165 -11.05 -8.50 17.16
CA LYS A 165 -10.73 -7.77 18.40
C LYS A 165 -9.47 -8.33 19.07
N ARG A 166 -8.71 -7.49 19.77
CA ARG A 166 -7.82 -7.97 20.83
C ARG A 166 -8.70 -8.58 21.92
N SER A 167 -8.31 -9.73 22.47
CA SER A 167 -8.88 -10.19 23.74
C SER A 167 -8.36 -9.27 24.84
N ASP A 168 -9.25 -8.77 25.68
CA ASP A 168 -8.91 -7.85 26.78
C ASP A 168 -8.07 -8.53 27.89
N ASP A 169 -8.03 -9.87 27.89
CA ASP A 169 -7.31 -10.70 28.89
C ASP A 169 -5.81 -10.93 28.59
N MET A 170 -5.25 -10.26 27.58
CA MET A 170 -3.87 -10.55 27.15
C MET A 170 -2.94 -9.34 27.24
N GLU A 171 -2.03 -9.41 28.20
CA GLU A 171 -0.91 -8.46 28.34
C GLU A 171 0.18 -8.72 27.27
N GLY A 172 0.68 -7.65 26.64
CA GLY A 172 1.77 -7.70 25.66
C GLY A 172 1.36 -7.62 24.18
N PHE A 173 2.34 -7.74 23.28
CA PHE A 173 2.10 -7.75 21.83
C PHE A 173 1.66 -9.14 21.37
N VAL A 174 0.35 -9.35 21.26
CA VAL A 174 -0.21 -10.56 20.66
C VAL A 174 -0.45 -10.34 19.17
N VAL A 175 0.15 -11.21 18.34
CA VAL A 175 -0.11 -11.28 16.91
C VAL A 175 -1.52 -11.79 16.69
N LEU A 176 -2.45 -10.90 16.33
CA LEU A 176 -3.78 -11.34 15.92
C LEU A 176 -3.70 -11.96 14.52
N PRO A 177 -4.23 -13.19 14.31
CA PRO A 177 -4.17 -13.86 13.02
C PRO A 177 -4.62 -12.92 11.90
N ARG A 178 -3.73 -12.73 10.93
CA ARG A 178 -3.93 -11.95 9.68
C ARG A 178 -3.99 -10.42 9.77
N ARG A 179 -4.29 -9.78 10.92
CA ARG A 179 -4.22 -8.28 11.01
C ARG A 179 -2.80 -7.74 10.87
N TRP A 180 -1.82 -8.44 11.41
CA TRP A 180 -0.41 -8.04 11.34
C TRP A 180 0.11 -7.86 9.91
N VAL A 181 -0.55 -8.49 8.92
CA VAL A 181 -0.16 -8.42 7.51
C VAL A 181 -0.35 -7.02 6.94
N VAL A 182 -1.50 -6.38 7.16
CA VAL A 182 -1.76 -5.01 6.68
C VAL A 182 -1.00 -3.98 7.51
N GLU A 183 -0.86 -4.19 8.82
CA GLU A 183 -0.04 -3.36 9.70
C GLU A 183 1.43 -3.36 9.24
N ARG A 184 1.96 -4.53 8.85
CA ARG A 184 3.29 -4.66 8.25
C ARG A 184 3.38 -3.91 6.92
N THR A 185 2.36 -3.97 6.07
CA THR A 185 2.33 -3.20 4.81
C THR A 185 2.37 -1.71 5.08
N LEU A 186 1.61 -1.22 6.06
CA LEU A 186 1.69 0.17 6.53
C LEU A 186 3.09 0.49 7.08
N GLY A 187 3.72 -0.43 7.81
CA GLY A 187 5.12 -0.31 8.24
C GLY A 187 6.10 -0.19 7.08
N TRP A 188 5.92 -0.96 5.98
CA TRP A 188 6.76 -0.85 4.79
C TRP A 188 6.63 0.51 4.10
N LEU A 189 5.43 1.09 4.07
CA LEU A 189 5.26 2.44 3.50
C LEU A 189 6.11 3.48 4.25
N LEU A 190 6.34 3.31 5.56
CA LEU A 190 7.18 4.24 6.32
C LEU A 190 8.68 4.13 6.01
N ARG A 191 9.13 3.05 5.34
CA ARG A 191 10.51 2.95 4.85
C ARG A 191 10.77 3.87 3.66
N THR A 192 9.72 4.21 2.92
CA THR A 192 9.72 5.20 1.85
C THR A 192 9.58 6.59 2.47
N ARG A 193 10.67 7.37 2.51
CA ARG A 193 10.72 8.64 3.28
C ARG A 193 9.62 9.63 2.86
N ARG A 194 9.21 9.63 1.58
CA ARG A 194 8.11 10.48 1.11
C ARG A 194 6.78 10.23 1.81
N LEU A 195 6.56 9.02 2.34
CA LEU A 195 5.31 8.59 2.97
C LEU A 195 5.35 8.61 4.50
N ALA A 196 6.48 8.97 5.12
CA ALA A 196 6.58 9.11 6.58
C ALA A 196 5.81 10.33 7.11
N ARG A 197 5.64 11.34 6.25
CA ARG A 197 4.81 12.53 6.46
C ARG A 197 4.13 12.86 5.14
N ASP A 198 2.87 13.29 5.15
CA ASP A 198 2.22 13.70 3.90
C ASP A 198 2.65 15.13 3.54
N TYR A 199 3.30 15.27 2.39
CA TYR A 199 3.73 16.56 1.82
C TYR A 199 2.83 17.05 0.69
N GLU A 200 1.86 16.23 0.27
CA GLU A 200 1.13 16.43 -0.98
C GLU A 200 -0.09 17.31 -0.82
N THR A 201 -0.18 18.31 -1.69
CA THR A 201 -1.36 19.19 -1.75
C THR A 201 -2.64 18.42 -2.06
N ARG A 202 -2.56 17.35 -2.86
CA ARG A 202 -3.73 16.56 -3.28
C ARG A 202 -3.68 15.13 -2.70
N PRO A 203 -4.81 14.57 -2.22
CA PRO A 203 -4.89 13.19 -1.76
C PRO A 203 -4.47 12.17 -2.84
N ASP A 204 -4.92 12.36 -4.09
CA ASP A 204 -4.56 11.49 -5.22
C ASP A 204 -3.05 11.39 -5.48
N SER A 205 -2.26 12.38 -5.05
CA SER A 205 -0.81 12.36 -5.17
C SER A 205 -0.18 11.52 -4.09
N SER A 206 -0.73 11.61 -2.87
CA SER A 206 -0.35 10.74 -1.74
C SER A 206 -0.65 9.28 -2.07
N GLU A 207 -1.82 9.00 -2.66
CA GLU A 207 -2.19 7.68 -3.18
C GLU A 207 -1.22 7.18 -4.25
N ALA A 208 -0.86 8.01 -5.24
CA ALA A 208 0.10 7.65 -6.27
C ALA A 208 1.47 7.27 -5.69
N PHE A 209 1.96 8.01 -4.68
CA PHE A 209 3.21 7.67 -3.99
C PHE A 209 3.13 6.34 -3.23
N ILE A 210 1.97 6.00 -2.65
CA ILE A 210 1.74 4.68 -2.05
C ILE A 210 1.87 3.57 -3.10
N TYR A 211 1.27 3.74 -4.27
CA TYR A 211 1.40 2.77 -5.37
C TYR A 211 2.83 2.66 -5.90
N PHE A 212 3.56 3.77 -6.05
CA PHE A 212 4.98 3.74 -6.43
C PHE A 212 5.86 3.06 -5.37
N SER A 213 5.62 3.31 -4.09
CA SER A 213 6.31 2.62 -2.98
C SER A 213 6.14 1.10 -3.07
N GLN A 214 4.90 0.64 -3.23
CA GLN A 214 4.61 -0.80 -3.37
C GLN A 214 5.15 -1.39 -4.69
N THR A 215 5.15 -0.62 -5.77
CA THR A 215 5.76 -1.01 -7.06
C THR A 215 7.25 -1.32 -6.88
N MET A 216 8.01 -0.45 -6.20
CA MET A 216 9.43 -0.69 -5.92
C MET A 216 9.66 -1.93 -5.04
N LEU A 217 8.79 -2.18 -4.08
CA LEU A 217 8.85 -3.38 -3.23
C LEU A 217 8.59 -4.65 -4.05
N MET A 218 7.57 -4.67 -4.90
CA MET A 218 7.21 -5.82 -5.73
C MET A 218 8.25 -6.08 -6.82
N ALA A 219 8.78 -5.04 -7.46
CA ALA A 219 9.86 -5.16 -8.45
C ALA A 219 11.10 -5.85 -7.85
N ARG A 220 11.51 -5.45 -6.63
CA ARG A 220 12.62 -6.10 -5.91
C ARG A 220 12.32 -7.56 -5.55
N ARG A 221 11.08 -7.90 -5.19
CA ARG A 221 10.70 -9.30 -4.93
C ARG A 221 10.85 -10.16 -6.18
N LEU A 222 10.27 -9.74 -7.29
CA LEU A 222 10.34 -10.45 -8.56
C LEU A 222 11.77 -10.63 -9.05
N ALA A 223 12.60 -9.59 -8.94
CA ALA A 223 14.01 -9.67 -9.32
C ALA A 223 14.78 -10.72 -8.49
N ARG A 224 14.51 -10.81 -7.18
CA ARG A 224 15.12 -11.83 -6.31
C ARG A 224 14.66 -13.24 -6.64
N THR A 225 13.36 -13.43 -6.91
CA THR A 225 12.83 -14.74 -7.33
C THR A 225 13.47 -15.19 -8.63
N ALA A 226 13.55 -14.31 -9.63
CA ALA A 226 14.20 -14.61 -10.92
C ALA A 226 15.68 -14.97 -10.74
N ALA A 227 16.42 -14.24 -9.89
CA ALA A 227 17.82 -14.54 -9.60
C ALA A 227 18.00 -15.91 -8.89
N ALA A 228 17.09 -16.25 -7.97
CA ALA A 228 17.10 -17.55 -7.30
C ALA A 228 16.82 -18.70 -8.29
N GLU A 229 15.85 -18.53 -9.19
CA GLU A 229 15.55 -19.51 -10.25
C GLU A 229 16.73 -19.70 -11.22
N GLN A 230 17.42 -18.62 -11.59
CA GLN A 230 18.64 -18.70 -12.42
C GLN A 230 19.77 -19.45 -11.71
N THR A 231 19.93 -19.22 -10.41
CA THR A 231 20.94 -19.92 -9.59
C THR A 231 20.65 -21.42 -9.50
N ILE A 232 19.38 -21.80 -9.36
CA ILE A 232 18.96 -23.22 -9.34
C ILE A 232 19.18 -23.89 -10.70
N ARG A 233 18.95 -23.16 -11.81
CA ARG A 233 19.08 -23.70 -13.17
C ARG A 233 20.52 -23.78 -13.68
N THR A 234 21.50 -23.17 -12.99
CA THR A 234 22.91 -23.22 -13.37
C THR A 234 23.65 -24.15 -12.41
N PRO A 235 23.95 -25.41 -12.78
CA PRO A 235 24.72 -26.28 -11.92
C PRO A 235 26.12 -25.69 -11.72
N ARG A 236 26.64 -25.80 -10.50
CA ARG A 236 27.99 -25.39 -10.10
C ARG A 236 29.04 -26.31 -10.76
N GLN A 237 29.21 -26.22 -12.07
CA GLN A 237 30.43 -26.68 -12.74
C GLN A 237 31.47 -25.54 -12.67
N GLU A 238 32.75 -25.87 -12.60
CA GLU A 238 33.91 -24.97 -12.39
C GLU A 238 34.23 -24.58 -10.94
N ARG A 239 34.64 -25.56 -10.13
CA ARG A 239 35.78 -25.41 -9.20
C ARG A 239 36.58 -26.70 -9.15
N THR A 240 37.16 -27.11 -10.28
CA THR A 240 38.17 -28.17 -10.31
C THR A 240 39.07 -28.00 -11.53
N THR A 241 40.00 -27.07 -11.47
CA THR A 241 41.22 -27.05 -12.30
C THR A 241 42.15 -25.96 -11.78
N LEU A 242 42.95 -26.31 -10.76
CA LEU A 242 44.22 -25.67 -10.42
C LEU A 242 44.94 -26.60 -9.45
N ALA A 243 45.38 -27.73 -10.01
CA ALA A 243 46.41 -28.60 -9.46
C ALA A 243 47.04 -29.31 -10.68
N ALA A 244 47.96 -28.61 -11.32
CA ALA A 244 48.99 -29.12 -12.21
C ALA A 244 50.17 -28.14 -12.13
#